data_AF-A0A0F9ID72-F1
#
_entry.id   AF-A0A0F9ID72-F1
#
_cell.length_a   1.000
_cell.length_b   1.000
_cell.length_c   1.000
_cell.angle_alpha   90.00
_cell.angle_beta   90.00
_cell.angle_gamma   90.00
#
_symmetry.space_group_name_H-M   'P 1'
#
loop_
_entity.id
_entity.type
_entity.pdbx_description
1 polymer ?
#
loop_
_entity_poly.entity_id
_entity_poly.type
_entity_poly.pdbx_seq_one_letter_code
_entity_poly.pdbx_strand_id
1 'polypeptide(L)'
;MPSIWIDVDAAVTVPVNIAALIDSTDFVTREESVTFDQAGLDLLWNFVTTAGVQTQTAVTPTDTAGVYDWVNVGNGMYNIEIPASAGGSINNDTEGFGWFTGFATGILPWTGPVIGFRAAGINDKLCNWLYSPFRGLAGTALPNANADAAFGLPTSDAGGLDIDTLLARLDAAISSRSTHNAAAVKTAIEADGSKIDHIWETTEDNAGTRRFSAAGLAQAPDVALTTAGQQDIAQLVKGTAGVVYHVKASGGSDGNGLSWDDAYLHTTTSVKTVIEAASANDVVILGPGTFDISTNGITIPDGVQVICSAVDVTIITGSGAVVTTVTLGSNSLLQDVTVKATGASGFAVGGVAAFTNAVCVNVKGVGTADGFRASNASQMSATLWDCIWESDQDGFAIPAAGAGSVFELINNQIRCSSSTIGVSGFFVSAGTVRGWNTSIRVTTTNGSALGVNTGSSATVELFGGGIHTVGTTTVRDLNQASSASLVVVGVDYDRSKTAGTITEVSALGSAMAASPTADSLMERIQAIDVLTEASGGGDLAANLTNTARLTAVRAAVLTDWIDAGRLDDYDVLYVTDPCIKQTAAAKIEHWVRAGGHLFGCCAAGSRNEFNEAVPG
;
A
#
# COMPACT_ATOMS: atom_id res chain seq x y z
N MET A 1 -48.51 32.22 -38.44
CA MET A 1 -48.64 31.03 -39.32
C MET A 1 -50.01 30.43 -39.09
N PRO A 2 -50.64 29.80 -40.10
CA PRO A 2 -51.90 29.11 -39.92
C PRO A 2 -51.76 28.05 -38.83
N SER A 3 -52.75 27.99 -37.94
CA SER A 3 -52.82 27.00 -36.87
C SER A 3 -53.20 25.63 -37.44
N ILE A 4 -54.06 25.61 -38.47
CA ILE A 4 -54.47 24.40 -39.18
C ILE A 4 -54.51 24.65 -40.69
N TRP A 5 -54.25 23.60 -41.46
CA TRP A 5 -54.33 23.61 -42.93
C TRP A 5 -55.46 22.70 -43.37
N ILE A 6 -56.34 23.22 -44.22
CA ILE A 6 -57.54 22.54 -44.70
C ILE A 6 -57.60 22.66 -46.23
N ASP A 7 -58.24 21.69 -46.87
CA ASP A 7 -58.47 21.68 -48.30
C ASP A 7 -59.42 22.82 -48.71
N VAL A 8 -59.11 23.45 -49.84
CA VAL A 8 -60.03 24.32 -50.60
C VAL A 8 -61.05 23.45 -51.36
N ASP A 9 -62.20 24.01 -51.72
CA ASP A 9 -63.25 23.38 -52.57
C ASP A 9 -63.96 22.15 -51.97
N ALA A 10 -63.85 21.92 -50.66
CA ALA A 10 -64.56 20.86 -49.94
C ALA A 10 -65.29 21.44 -48.73
N ALA A 11 -66.51 20.98 -48.44
CA ALA A 11 -67.22 21.41 -47.25
C ALA A 11 -66.46 20.93 -46.01
N VAL A 12 -66.17 21.85 -45.09
CA VAL A 12 -65.25 21.60 -43.98
C VAL A 12 -65.83 22.16 -42.69
N THR A 13 -65.66 21.42 -41.60
CA THR A 13 -66.01 21.88 -40.26
C THR A 13 -64.77 22.46 -39.60
N VAL A 14 -64.83 23.73 -39.18
CA VAL A 14 -63.67 24.44 -38.64
C VAL A 14 -63.97 25.03 -37.25
N PRO A 15 -62.97 25.15 -36.37
CA PRO A 15 -63.14 25.77 -35.06
C PRO A 15 -63.42 27.27 -35.15
N VAL A 16 -64.41 27.73 -34.38
CA VAL A 16 -64.81 29.14 -34.27
C VAL A 16 -63.93 29.90 -33.28
N ASN A 17 -63.49 29.24 -32.21
CA ASN A 17 -62.69 29.82 -31.15
C ASN A 17 -61.42 29.01 -30.88
N ILE A 18 -60.30 29.68 -30.59
CA ILE A 18 -59.02 29.01 -30.27
C ILE A 18 -58.94 28.56 -28.81
N ALA A 19 -59.71 29.21 -27.94
CA ALA A 19 -59.82 28.91 -26.52
C ALA A 19 -61.30 28.97 -26.11
N ALA A 20 -61.66 28.26 -25.04
CA ALA A 20 -63.04 28.19 -24.54
C ALA A 20 -63.64 29.58 -24.38
N LEU A 21 -64.89 29.75 -24.80
CA LEU A 21 -65.62 30.99 -24.54
C LEU A 21 -65.76 31.18 -23.03
N ILE A 22 -65.50 32.40 -22.55
CA ILE A 22 -65.45 32.72 -21.12
C ILE A 22 -66.58 33.69 -20.78
N ASP A 23 -67.32 33.40 -19.72
CA ASP A 23 -68.34 34.28 -19.17
C ASP A 23 -67.69 35.62 -18.76
N SER A 24 -68.22 36.71 -19.31
CA SER A 24 -67.73 38.08 -19.07
C SER A 24 -68.04 38.60 -17.67
N THR A 25 -68.89 37.91 -16.91
CA THR A 25 -69.26 38.27 -15.54
C THR A 25 -68.14 37.94 -14.55
N ASP A 26 -67.51 36.78 -14.71
CA ASP A 26 -66.50 36.28 -13.77
C ASP A 26 -65.12 36.07 -14.38
N PHE A 27 -65.00 36.15 -15.71
CA PHE A 27 -63.75 36.02 -16.46
C PHE A 27 -63.02 34.67 -16.26
N VAL A 28 -63.71 33.66 -15.71
CA VAL A 28 -63.09 32.37 -15.39
C VAL A 28 -63.96 31.17 -15.77
N THR A 29 -65.29 31.31 -15.71
CA THR A 29 -66.20 30.22 -16.03
C THR A 29 -66.32 30.09 -17.54
N ARG A 30 -66.24 28.84 -18.02
CA ARG A 30 -66.44 28.52 -19.44
C ARG A 30 -67.93 28.62 -19.77
N GLU A 31 -68.25 29.32 -20.84
CA GLU A 31 -69.62 29.42 -21.35
C GLU A 31 -69.90 28.24 -22.28
N GLU A 32 -70.49 27.19 -21.72
CA GLU A 32 -70.68 25.90 -22.39
C GLU A 32 -72.05 25.76 -23.07
N SER A 33 -72.93 26.75 -23.01
CA SER A 33 -74.30 26.66 -23.54
C SER A 33 -74.67 27.76 -24.55
N VAL A 34 -73.69 28.23 -25.34
CA VAL A 34 -73.94 29.23 -26.39
C VAL A 34 -74.71 28.59 -27.54
N THR A 35 -75.96 29.01 -27.70
CA THR A 35 -76.80 28.61 -28.85
C THR A 35 -76.48 29.47 -30.08
N PHE A 36 -76.79 28.95 -31.26
CA PHE A 36 -76.56 29.63 -32.54
C PHE A 36 -77.27 31.01 -32.66
N ASP A 37 -78.31 31.23 -31.85
CA ASP A 37 -79.14 32.44 -31.80
C ASP A 37 -78.96 33.24 -30.48
N GLN A 38 -77.88 33.00 -29.74
CA GLN A 38 -77.58 33.69 -28.48
C GLN A 38 -77.72 35.21 -28.64
N ALA A 39 -78.38 35.86 -27.68
CA ALA A 39 -78.64 37.29 -27.74
C ALA A 39 -77.35 38.11 -27.90
N GLY A 40 -77.28 38.92 -28.96
CA GLY A 40 -76.13 39.76 -29.26
C GLY A 40 -74.93 39.02 -29.86
N LEU A 41 -75.10 37.77 -30.31
CA LEU A 41 -74.08 37.05 -31.08
C LEU A 41 -73.78 37.77 -32.40
N ASP A 42 -72.60 38.35 -32.49
CA ASP A 42 -72.00 38.92 -33.70
C ASP A 42 -70.79 38.08 -34.06
N LEU A 43 -70.86 37.37 -35.19
CA LEU A 43 -69.80 36.49 -35.68
C LEU A 43 -69.33 36.99 -37.04
N LEU A 44 -68.05 37.33 -37.12
CA LEU A 44 -67.42 37.84 -38.33
C LEU A 44 -66.38 36.85 -38.82
N TRP A 45 -66.45 36.51 -40.10
CA TRP A 45 -65.41 35.79 -40.81
C TRP A 45 -64.45 36.78 -41.46
N ASN A 46 -63.18 36.68 -41.10
CA ASN A 46 -62.11 37.48 -41.66
C ASN A 46 -61.33 36.58 -42.62
N PHE A 47 -61.09 37.03 -43.85
CA PHE A 47 -60.36 36.24 -44.84
C PHE A 47 -59.32 37.09 -45.56
N VAL A 48 -58.14 36.53 -45.79
CA VAL A 48 -57.07 37.13 -46.59
C VAL A 48 -56.64 36.16 -47.67
N THR A 49 -56.81 36.53 -48.94
CA THR A 49 -56.35 35.69 -50.06
C THR A 49 -54.82 35.60 -50.08
N THR A 50 -54.27 34.61 -50.79
CA THR A 50 -52.80 34.52 -51.00
C THR A 50 -52.21 35.73 -51.74
N ALA A 51 -53.04 36.50 -52.45
CA ALA A 51 -52.68 37.78 -53.07
C ALA A 51 -52.72 38.98 -52.10
N GLY A 52 -53.10 38.77 -50.83
CA GLY A 52 -53.15 39.79 -49.79
C GLY A 52 -54.45 40.61 -49.74
N VAL A 53 -55.51 40.20 -50.45
CA VAL A 53 -56.82 40.89 -50.41
C VAL A 53 -57.58 40.44 -49.17
N GLN A 54 -57.97 41.40 -48.32
CA GLN A 54 -58.70 41.13 -47.07
C GLN A 54 -60.20 41.43 -47.20
N THR A 55 -61.04 40.54 -46.69
CA THR A 55 -62.49 40.70 -46.56
C THR A 55 -62.96 40.38 -45.15
N GLN A 56 -64.09 40.96 -44.75
CA GLN A 56 -64.78 40.65 -43.51
C GLN A 56 -66.27 40.50 -43.80
N THR A 57 -66.86 39.38 -43.39
CA THR A 57 -68.25 39.04 -43.69
C THR A 57 -68.96 38.57 -42.43
N ALA A 58 -70.13 39.13 -42.14
CA ALA A 58 -70.98 38.66 -41.05
C ALA A 58 -71.56 37.26 -41.37
N VAL A 59 -71.51 36.38 -40.38
CA VAL A 59 -71.99 35.00 -40.46
C VAL A 59 -73.09 34.82 -39.42
N THR A 60 -74.27 34.38 -39.87
CA THR A 60 -75.36 33.99 -38.98
C THR A 60 -75.33 32.47 -38.84
N PRO A 61 -74.94 31.92 -37.67
CA PRO A 61 -74.88 30.48 -37.49
C PRO A 61 -76.29 29.85 -37.51
N THR A 62 -76.34 28.56 -37.78
CA THR A 62 -77.59 27.77 -37.80
C THR A 62 -77.42 26.51 -36.94
N ASP A 63 -78.54 25.89 -36.53
CA ASP A 63 -78.56 24.58 -35.83
C ASP A 63 -79.31 23.55 -36.68
N THR A 64 -79.04 23.57 -37.98
CA THR A 64 -79.66 22.64 -38.92
C THR A 64 -78.59 22.18 -39.88
N ALA A 65 -78.06 20.99 -39.64
CA ALA A 65 -76.99 20.32 -40.41
C ALA A 65 -76.85 20.85 -41.85
N GLY A 66 -75.74 21.52 -42.13
CA GLY A 66 -75.46 22.20 -43.40
C GLY A 66 -74.73 23.52 -43.22
N VAL A 67 -75.03 24.51 -44.08
CA VAL A 67 -74.32 25.79 -44.13
C VAL A 67 -74.38 26.51 -42.78
N TYR A 68 -73.20 26.72 -42.18
CA TYR A 68 -73.00 27.38 -40.89
C TYR A 68 -73.57 26.65 -39.68
N ASP A 69 -73.57 25.32 -39.73
CA ASP A 69 -73.99 24.50 -38.59
C ASP A 69 -73.09 24.76 -37.38
N TRP A 70 -73.67 25.33 -36.32
CA TRP A 70 -73.01 25.72 -35.07
C TRP A 70 -73.02 24.55 -34.11
N VAL A 71 -71.87 23.90 -33.97
CA VAL A 71 -71.75 22.68 -33.18
C VAL A 71 -70.90 22.94 -31.94
N ASN A 72 -71.50 22.77 -30.77
CA ASN A 72 -70.76 22.71 -29.51
C ASN A 72 -69.99 21.39 -29.43
N VAL A 73 -68.65 21.47 -29.37
CA VAL A 73 -67.77 20.30 -29.26
C VAL A 73 -67.34 20.04 -27.81
N GLY A 74 -67.99 20.69 -26.85
CA GLY A 74 -67.79 20.58 -25.40
C GLY A 74 -66.83 21.62 -24.85
N ASN A 75 -66.93 21.89 -23.55
CA ASN A 75 -66.04 22.80 -22.80
C ASN A 75 -65.97 24.24 -23.34
N GLY A 76 -67.07 24.77 -23.90
CA GLY A 76 -67.12 26.12 -24.46
C GLY A 76 -66.36 26.28 -25.77
N MET A 77 -66.07 25.18 -26.47
CA MET A 77 -65.48 25.16 -27.80
C MET A 77 -66.56 24.89 -28.85
N TYR A 78 -66.53 25.63 -29.95
CA TYR A 78 -67.53 25.55 -31.00
C TYR A 78 -66.86 25.40 -32.37
N ASN A 79 -67.49 24.60 -33.21
CA ASN A 79 -67.14 24.46 -34.62
C ASN A 79 -68.28 24.98 -35.49
N ILE A 80 -67.92 25.39 -36.71
CA ILE A 80 -68.88 25.82 -37.72
C ILE A 80 -68.54 25.21 -39.07
N GLU A 81 -69.55 24.76 -39.81
CA GLU A 81 -69.37 24.26 -41.18
C GLU A 81 -69.23 25.43 -42.17
N ILE A 82 -68.17 25.38 -42.99
CA ILE A 82 -67.94 26.27 -44.14
C ILE A 82 -68.16 25.46 -45.43
N PRO A 83 -69.06 25.89 -46.33
CA PRO A 83 -69.35 25.17 -47.55
C PRO A 83 -68.21 25.26 -48.59
N ALA A 84 -68.06 24.22 -49.40
CA ALA A 84 -67.10 24.11 -50.51
C ALA A 84 -67.15 25.32 -51.46
N SER A 85 -68.35 25.60 -52.00
CA SER A 85 -68.65 26.72 -52.88
C SER A 85 -70.16 26.95 -52.91
N ALA A 86 -70.59 28.23 -53.06
CA ALA A 86 -71.97 28.70 -53.05
C ALA A 86 -72.85 28.24 -51.84
N GLY A 87 -74.01 28.88 -51.62
CA GLY A 87 -74.98 28.47 -50.58
C GLY A 87 -74.85 29.15 -49.21
N GLY A 88 -73.75 29.85 -48.94
CA GLY A 88 -73.55 30.72 -47.76
C GLY A 88 -72.94 32.08 -48.13
N SER A 89 -72.98 33.04 -47.21
CA SER A 89 -72.23 34.32 -47.28
C SER A 89 -70.69 34.20 -47.33
N ILE A 90 -70.11 33.05 -46.97
CA ILE A 90 -68.69 32.69 -46.93
C ILE A 90 -68.58 31.23 -47.39
N ASN A 91 -67.44 30.89 -47.99
CA ASN A 91 -67.09 29.56 -48.46
C ASN A 91 -65.56 29.39 -48.44
N ASN A 92 -65.06 28.20 -48.80
CA ASN A 92 -63.63 27.93 -48.96
C ASN A 92 -63.25 27.59 -50.40
N ASP A 93 -63.83 28.27 -51.39
CA ASP A 93 -63.51 28.06 -52.82
C ASP A 93 -62.25 28.81 -53.30
N THR A 94 -61.59 29.53 -52.39
CA THR A 94 -60.44 30.38 -52.68
C THR A 94 -59.31 30.06 -51.70
N GLU A 95 -58.07 29.90 -52.19
CA GLU A 95 -56.93 29.73 -51.29
C GLU A 95 -56.60 31.03 -50.51
N GLY A 96 -56.31 30.88 -49.23
CA GLY A 96 -56.05 32.01 -48.34
C GLY A 96 -56.06 31.63 -46.87
N PHE A 97 -56.26 32.63 -46.03
CA PHE A 97 -56.20 32.51 -44.58
C PHE A 97 -57.46 33.10 -43.96
N GLY A 98 -58.24 32.27 -43.28
CA GLY A 98 -59.51 32.65 -42.67
C GLY A 98 -59.50 32.48 -41.16
N TRP A 99 -60.23 33.33 -40.43
CA TRP A 99 -60.49 33.15 -39.00
C TRP A 99 -61.77 33.86 -38.58
N PHE A 100 -62.42 33.32 -37.55
CA PHE A 100 -63.57 33.97 -36.92
C PHE A 100 -63.15 34.97 -35.87
N THR A 101 -63.90 36.05 -35.72
CA THR A 101 -63.91 36.89 -34.53
C THR A 101 -65.36 37.05 -34.10
N GLY A 102 -65.62 37.01 -32.81
CA GLY A 102 -67.00 37.15 -32.35
C GLY A 102 -67.14 37.77 -30.98
N PHE A 103 -68.37 38.19 -30.73
CA PHE A 103 -68.84 38.73 -29.47
C PHE A 103 -70.28 38.25 -29.24
N ALA A 104 -70.67 38.04 -27.98
CA ALA A 104 -72.05 37.75 -27.61
C ALA A 104 -72.35 38.36 -26.23
N THR A 105 -73.61 38.64 -25.94
CA THR A 105 -73.98 39.18 -24.62
C THR A 105 -73.63 38.17 -23.53
N GLY A 106 -72.88 38.62 -22.52
CA GLY A 106 -72.43 37.76 -21.43
C GLY A 106 -71.11 37.04 -21.70
N ILE A 107 -70.52 37.16 -22.89
CA ILE A 107 -69.30 36.43 -23.28
C ILE A 107 -68.20 37.42 -23.66
N LEU A 108 -66.96 37.16 -23.22
CA LEU A 108 -65.82 37.95 -23.65
C LEU A 108 -65.58 37.81 -25.16
N PRO A 109 -65.15 38.88 -25.86
CA PRO A 109 -64.80 38.78 -27.28
C PRO A 109 -63.76 37.70 -27.53
N TRP A 110 -63.92 36.95 -28.62
CA TRP A 110 -63.03 35.84 -28.97
C TRP A 110 -62.51 35.92 -30.40
N THR A 111 -61.47 35.13 -30.65
CA THR A 111 -60.95 34.86 -31.98
C THR A 111 -60.82 33.36 -32.18
N GLY A 112 -61.09 32.92 -33.40
CA GLY A 112 -60.77 31.59 -33.90
C GLY A 112 -59.28 31.47 -34.25
N PRO A 113 -58.81 30.23 -34.44
CA PRO A 113 -57.50 29.99 -35.03
C PRO A 113 -57.47 30.48 -36.49
N VAL A 114 -56.27 30.80 -36.98
CA VAL A 114 -56.07 31.10 -38.40
C VAL A 114 -56.03 29.79 -39.18
N ILE A 115 -56.98 29.64 -40.10
CA ILE A 115 -57.18 28.46 -40.96
C ILE A 115 -56.57 28.77 -42.32
N GLY A 116 -55.61 27.97 -42.76
CA GLY A 116 -55.05 28.07 -44.10
C GLY A 116 -55.78 27.16 -45.07
N PHE A 117 -56.38 27.72 -46.11
CA PHE A 117 -57.02 26.98 -47.19
C PHE A 117 -56.05 26.87 -48.36
N ARG A 118 -55.81 25.65 -48.82
CA ARG A 118 -54.92 25.36 -49.95
C ARG A 118 -55.41 24.17 -50.77
N ALA A 119 -54.90 24.05 -52.00
CA ALA A 119 -55.21 22.93 -52.89
C ALA A 119 -54.98 21.56 -52.21
N ALA A 120 -55.98 20.67 -52.30
CA ALA A 120 -55.97 19.35 -51.66
C ALA A 120 -54.74 18.51 -52.05
N GLY A 121 -54.32 18.56 -53.31
CA GLY A 121 -53.14 17.84 -53.78
C GLY A 121 -51.81 18.27 -53.13
N ILE A 122 -51.76 19.46 -52.50
CA ILE A 122 -50.61 19.89 -51.70
C ILE A 122 -50.70 19.32 -50.29
N ASN A 123 -51.90 19.32 -49.68
CA ASN A 123 -52.12 18.67 -48.38
C ASN A 123 -51.77 17.18 -48.44
N ASP A 124 -52.20 16.49 -49.50
CA ASP A 124 -51.87 15.07 -49.69
C ASP A 124 -50.36 14.84 -49.76
N LYS A 125 -49.65 15.65 -50.53
CA LYS A 125 -48.19 15.52 -50.69
C LYS A 125 -47.42 15.83 -49.40
N LEU A 126 -47.91 16.74 -48.57
CA LEU A 126 -47.18 17.19 -47.38
C LEU A 126 -47.52 16.36 -46.13
N CYS A 127 -48.77 15.93 -45.98
CA CYS A 127 -49.25 15.31 -44.75
C CYS A 127 -49.61 13.83 -44.93
N ASN A 128 -50.28 13.46 -46.03
CA ASN A 128 -50.87 12.12 -46.16
C ASN A 128 -49.98 11.13 -46.91
N TRP A 129 -49.00 11.59 -47.70
CA TRP A 129 -48.23 10.74 -48.61
C TRP A 129 -46.79 10.45 -48.15
N LEU A 130 -46.62 10.08 -46.87
CA LEU A 130 -45.31 9.78 -46.27
C LEU A 130 -44.84 8.32 -46.40
N TYR A 131 -45.52 7.48 -47.19
CA TYR A 131 -45.10 6.10 -47.47
C TYR A 131 -45.20 5.75 -48.96
N SER A 132 -44.35 6.38 -49.79
CA SER A 132 -43.98 5.77 -51.08
C SER A 132 -42.58 5.14 -50.95
N PRO A 133 -42.45 3.81 -50.98
CA PRO A 133 -41.15 3.13 -50.88
C PRO A 133 -40.22 3.41 -52.08
N PHE A 134 -40.66 4.20 -53.07
CA PHE A 134 -39.91 4.53 -54.28
C PHE A 134 -39.28 5.93 -54.29
N ARG A 135 -39.35 6.71 -53.20
CA ARG A 135 -38.61 7.97 -53.11
C ARG A 135 -37.87 8.11 -51.78
N GLY A 136 -36.75 7.40 -51.68
CA GLY A 136 -35.61 7.91 -50.93
C GLY A 136 -35.14 9.23 -51.55
N LEU A 137 -34.99 10.25 -50.71
CA LEU A 137 -34.16 11.45 -50.96
C LEU A 137 -34.41 12.22 -52.28
N ALA A 138 -35.67 12.51 -52.62
CA ALA A 138 -35.98 13.46 -53.70
C ALA A 138 -35.82 14.91 -53.23
N GLY A 139 -34.57 15.37 -53.16
CA GLY A 139 -34.17 16.77 -52.90
C GLY A 139 -32.76 17.11 -53.40
N THR A 140 -31.94 16.10 -53.68
CA THR A 140 -30.66 16.27 -54.39
C THR A 140 -30.81 15.70 -55.80
N ALA A 141 -30.68 16.55 -56.81
CA ALA A 141 -30.64 16.14 -58.20
C ALA A 141 -29.49 15.15 -58.42
N LEU A 142 -29.82 13.87 -58.63
CA LEU A 142 -28.89 12.93 -59.24
C LEU A 142 -29.04 13.06 -60.77
N PRO A 143 -27.97 13.40 -61.50
CA PRO A 143 -28.04 13.59 -62.94
C PRO A 143 -28.39 12.31 -63.70
N ASN A 144 -29.19 12.53 -64.73
CA ASN A 144 -29.50 11.66 -65.86
C ASN A 144 -28.31 10.79 -66.34
N ALA A 145 -28.61 9.58 -66.80
CA ALA A 145 -27.74 8.44 -67.12
C ALA A 145 -26.68 8.64 -68.23
N ASN A 146 -26.31 9.88 -68.59
CA ASN A 146 -25.28 10.18 -69.59
C ASN A 146 -23.92 10.58 -68.97
N ALA A 147 -23.71 10.40 -67.65
CA ALA A 147 -22.50 10.83 -66.94
C ALA A 147 -21.32 9.84 -66.99
N ASP A 148 -21.50 8.63 -67.52
CA ASP A 148 -20.42 7.62 -67.65
C ASP A 148 -19.28 8.11 -68.57
N ALA A 149 -19.60 8.89 -69.60
CA ALA A 149 -18.60 9.39 -70.55
C ALA A 149 -17.70 10.53 -70.00
N ALA A 150 -17.90 11.02 -68.76
CA ALA A 150 -17.24 12.22 -68.25
C ALA A 150 -16.49 12.02 -66.91
N PHE A 151 -15.95 10.82 -66.66
CA PHE A 151 -15.19 10.51 -65.43
C PHE A 151 -16.01 10.62 -64.13
N GLY A 152 -17.33 10.39 -64.19
CA GLY A 152 -18.19 10.28 -63.02
C GLY A 152 -17.88 9.02 -62.19
N LEU A 153 -18.26 9.04 -60.90
CA LEU A 153 -18.09 7.89 -60.00
C LEU A 153 -18.80 6.65 -60.58
N PRO A 154 -18.16 5.46 -60.62
CA PRO A 154 -18.77 4.25 -61.17
C PRO A 154 -20.07 3.92 -60.47
N THR A 155 -21.19 3.97 -61.20
CA THR A 155 -22.48 3.45 -60.76
C THR A 155 -22.67 2.08 -61.37
N SER A 156 -23.12 1.10 -60.60
CA SER A 156 -23.37 -0.26 -61.08
C SER A 156 -24.53 -0.29 -62.09
N ASP A 157 -24.25 -0.04 -63.35
CA ASP A 157 -25.09 -0.44 -64.46
C ASP A 157 -24.54 -1.74 -65.07
N ALA A 158 -25.43 -2.52 -65.69
CA ALA A 158 -25.17 -3.91 -66.06
C ALA A 158 -24.22 -4.06 -67.27
N GLY A 159 -23.37 -3.09 -67.56
CA GLY A 159 -22.62 -3.01 -68.81
C GLY A 159 -21.28 -2.30 -68.70
N GLY A 160 -20.27 -2.96 -68.13
CA GLY A 160 -18.91 -2.83 -68.67
C GLY A 160 -17.77 -2.67 -67.68
N LEU A 161 -17.99 -2.10 -66.49
CA LEU A 161 -17.02 -2.05 -65.39
C LEU A 161 -17.79 -2.01 -64.06
N ASP A 162 -18.34 -3.15 -63.66
CA ASP A 162 -19.12 -3.23 -62.42
C ASP A 162 -18.20 -3.14 -61.19
N ILE A 163 -18.68 -2.43 -60.18
CA ILE A 163 -18.13 -2.43 -58.84
C ILE A 163 -18.02 -3.87 -58.30
N ASP A 164 -18.85 -4.79 -58.80
CA ASP A 164 -18.84 -6.20 -58.45
C ASP A 164 -17.57 -6.93 -58.96
N THR A 165 -17.04 -6.59 -60.14
CA THR A 165 -15.75 -7.10 -60.63
C THR A 165 -14.59 -6.53 -59.83
N LEU A 166 -14.68 -5.28 -59.38
CA LEU A 166 -13.67 -4.70 -58.48
C LEU A 166 -13.74 -5.30 -57.08
N LEU A 167 -14.93 -5.55 -56.54
CA LEU A 167 -15.16 -6.27 -55.29
C LEU A 167 -14.65 -7.71 -55.39
N ALA A 168 -14.96 -8.43 -56.46
CA ALA A 168 -14.46 -9.78 -56.68
C ALA A 168 -12.93 -9.82 -56.82
N ARG A 169 -12.33 -8.81 -57.47
CA ARG A 169 -10.86 -8.67 -57.54
C ARG A 169 -10.25 -8.32 -56.19
N LEU A 170 -10.92 -7.48 -55.38
CA LEU A 170 -10.48 -7.13 -54.04
C LEU A 170 -10.58 -8.33 -53.10
N ASP A 171 -11.68 -9.09 -53.14
CA ASP A 171 -11.85 -10.33 -52.38
C ASP A 171 -10.83 -11.40 -52.79
N ALA A 172 -10.56 -11.55 -54.08
CA ALA A 172 -9.51 -12.44 -54.57
C ALA A 172 -8.12 -11.98 -54.13
N ALA A 173 -7.83 -10.67 -54.16
CA ALA A 173 -6.56 -10.11 -53.71
C ALA A 173 -6.37 -10.24 -52.19
N ILE A 174 -7.39 -9.98 -51.39
CA ILE A 174 -7.39 -10.15 -49.93
C ILE A 174 -7.21 -11.64 -49.58
N SER A 175 -7.97 -12.52 -50.24
CA SER A 175 -7.86 -13.98 -50.03
C SER A 175 -6.49 -14.53 -50.44
N SER A 176 -5.87 -13.97 -51.49
CA SER A 176 -4.52 -14.37 -51.91
C SER A 176 -3.39 -13.83 -51.04
N ARG A 177 -3.64 -12.78 -50.22
CA ARG A 177 -2.64 -12.18 -49.33
C ARG A 177 -2.50 -12.90 -47.99
N SER A 178 -3.45 -13.77 -47.63
CA SER A 178 -3.28 -14.72 -46.53
C SER A 178 -3.25 -16.15 -47.08
N THR A 179 -2.12 -16.53 -47.71
CA THR A 179 -1.86 -17.93 -48.11
C THR A 179 -1.74 -18.86 -46.90
N HIS A 180 -1.64 -18.31 -45.70
CA HIS A 180 -1.61 -19.07 -44.47
C HIS A 180 -3.05 -19.33 -44.03
N ASN A 181 -3.51 -20.58 -44.18
CA ASN A 181 -4.68 -21.00 -43.43
C ASN A 181 -4.35 -20.93 -41.93
N ALA A 182 -5.38 -20.82 -41.07
CA ALA A 182 -5.18 -20.68 -39.63
C ALA A 182 -4.29 -21.80 -39.05
N ALA A 183 -4.34 -23.00 -39.63
CA ALA A 183 -3.48 -24.12 -39.24
C ALA A 183 -2.00 -23.87 -39.58
N ALA A 184 -1.67 -23.32 -40.75
CA ALA A 184 -0.31 -22.99 -41.16
C ALA A 184 0.26 -21.82 -40.35
N VAL A 185 -0.56 -20.82 -40.00
CA VAL A 185 -0.17 -19.76 -39.05
C VAL A 185 0.13 -20.36 -37.68
N LYS A 186 -0.74 -21.24 -37.16
CA LYS A 186 -0.55 -21.93 -35.89
C LYS A 186 0.72 -22.77 -35.89
N THR A 187 0.94 -23.59 -36.91
CA THR A 187 2.14 -24.43 -37.04
C THR A 187 3.41 -23.58 -37.16
N ALA A 188 3.38 -22.47 -37.90
CA ALA A 188 4.54 -21.57 -38.00
C ALA A 188 4.84 -20.91 -36.64
N ILE A 189 3.82 -20.43 -35.92
CA ILE A 189 4.00 -19.83 -34.57
C ILE A 189 4.52 -20.87 -33.57
N GLU A 190 4.01 -22.10 -33.61
CA GLU A 190 4.47 -23.22 -32.76
C GLU A 190 5.89 -23.68 -33.13
N ALA A 191 6.26 -23.66 -34.41
CA ALA A 191 7.58 -24.08 -34.89
C ALA A 191 8.68 -23.04 -34.67
N ASP A 192 8.36 -21.74 -34.71
CA ASP A 192 9.33 -20.65 -34.55
C ASP A 192 9.63 -20.34 -33.07
N GLY A 193 9.02 -21.07 -32.13
CA GLY A 193 9.23 -20.89 -30.69
C GLY A 193 8.89 -19.50 -30.17
N SER A 194 8.10 -18.72 -30.93
CA SER A 194 7.80 -17.34 -30.59
C SER A 194 6.86 -17.31 -29.38
N LYS A 195 7.34 -16.66 -28.32
CA LYS A 195 6.78 -16.58 -26.97
C LYS A 195 5.46 -15.81 -26.89
N ILE A 196 4.46 -16.12 -27.71
CA ILE A 196 3.07 -15.72 -27.41
C ILE A 196 2.60 -16.45 -26.14
N ASP A 197 3.18 -17.60 -25.82
CA ASP A 197 2.94 -18.33 -24.57
C ASP A 197 3.29 -17.48 -23.32
N HIS A 198 4.32 -16.62 -23.39
CA HIS A 198 4.69 -15.73 -22.29
C HIS A 198 3.73 -14.55 -22.08
N ILE A 199 2.89 -14.21 -23.07
CA ILE A 199 1.89 -13.13 -22.92
C ILE A 199 0.62 -13.67 -22.25
N TRP A 200 0.36 -14.98 -22.34
CA TRP A 200 -0.86 -15.57 -21.79
C TRP A 200 -0.77 -15.91 -20.30
N GLU A 201 0.42 -15.91 -19.70
CA GLU A 201 0.58 -16.35 -18.31
C GLU A 201 0.58 -15.23 -17.26
N THR A 202 0.57 -13.96 -17.66
CA THR A 202 0.28 -12.86 -16.73
C THR A 202 -1.22 -12.58 -16.75
N THR A 203 -1.99 -13.20 -15.86
CA THR A 203 -3.32 -12.70 -15.55
C THR A 203 -3.14 -11.38 -14.82
N GLU A 204 -3.53 -10.29 -15.48
CA GLU A 204 -3.70 -9.00 -14.84
C GLU A 204 -4.97 -9.11 -13.97
N ASP A 205 -4.83 -8.99 -12.65
CA ASP A 205 -6.00 -8.93 -11.79
C ASP A 205 -6.81 -7.65 -12.09
N ASN A 206 -8.06 -7.58 -11.62
CA ASN A 206 -8.91 -6.40 -11.84
C ASN A 206 -8.32 -5.09 -11.26
N ALA A 207 -7.20 -5.16 -10.54
CA ALA A 207 -6.45 -4.02 -10.02
C ALA A 207 -5.25 -3.62 -10.90
N GLY A 208 -5.05 -4.25 -12.07
CA GLY A 208 -3.95 -3.93 -12.97
C GLY A 208 -2.62 -4.59 -12.60
N THR A 209 -2.62 -5.55 -11.66
CA THR A 209 -1.39 -6.23 -11.23
C THR A 209 -1.20 -7.51 -12.05
N ARG A 210 -0.16 -7.52 -12.87
CA ARG A 210 0.24 -8.70 -13.62
C ARG A 210 0.88 -9.72 -12.69
N ARG A 211 0.22 -10.87 -12.50
CA ARG A 211 0.78 -12.00 -11.74
C ARG A 211 0.93 -13.19 -12.67
N PHE A 212 2.11 -13.83 -12.64
CA PHE A 212 2.28 -15.14 -13.27
C PHE A 212 1.35 -16.14 -12.57
N SER A 213 0.55 -16.87 -13.34
CA SER A 213 -0.25 -17.95 -12.75
C SER A 213 0.67 -19.02 -12.13
N ALA A 214 0.20 -19.72 -11.10
CA ALA A 214 0.98 -20.80 -10.47
C ALA A 214 1.36 -21.92 -11.46
N ALA A 215 0.57 -22.11 -12.52
CA ALA A 215 0.88 -23.04 -13.61
C ALA A 215 2.03 -22.53 -14.51
N GLY A 216 2.09 -21.22 -14.75
CA GLY A 216 3.19 -20.61 -15.51
C GLY A 216 4.51 -20.59 -14.78
N LEU A 217 4.48 -20.46 -13.44
CA LEU A 217 5.67 -20.65 -12.63
C LEU A 217 6.21 -22.08 -12.69
N ALA A 218 5.34 -23.08 -12.93
CA ALA A 218 5.72 -24.49 -13.04
C ALA A 218 6.20 -24.89 -14.46
N GLN A 219 5.88 -24.09 -15.49
CA GLN A 219 6.32 -24.30 -16.87
C GLN A 219 7.43 -23.36 -17.33
N ALA A 220 7.74 -22.30 -16.55
CA ALA A 220 8.96 -21.55 -16.73
C ALA A 220 10.11 -22.57 -16.79
N PRO A 221 10.93 -22.58 -17.86
CA PRO A 221 12.06 -23.48 -17.93
C PRO A 221 12.82 -23.27 -16.63
N ASP A 222 13.07 -24.36 -15.92
CA ASP A 222 13.95 -24.35 -14.76
C ASP A 222 15.31 -23.89 -15.31
N VAL A 223 15.52 -22.57 -15.36
CA VAL A 223 16.75 -21.96 -15.83
C VAL A 223 17.70 -22.24 -14.69
N ALA A 224 18.19 -23.48 -14.66
CA ALA A 224 19.27 -23.91 -13.81
C ALA A 224 20.41 -22.95 -14.11
N LEU A 225 20.57 -21.97 -13.22
CA LEU A 225 21.64 -21.02 -13.31
C LEU A 225 22.92 -21.83 -13.26
N THR A 226 23.82 -21.57 -14.21
CA THR A 226 25.18 -22.11 -14.09
C THR A 226 25.77 -21.69 -12.75
N THR A 227 26.71 -22.46 -12.21
CA THR A 227 27.42 -22.12 -10.97
C THR A 227 27.96 -20.68 -10.98
N ALA A 228 28.42 -20.19 -12.13
CA ALA A 228 28.85 -18.80 -12.32
C ALA A 228 27.69 -17.79 -12.15
N GLY A 229 26.52 -18.07 -12.73
CA GLY A 229 25.33 -17.22 -12.56
C GLY A 229 24.80 -17.22 -11.12
N GLN A 230 24.86 -18.36 -10.42
CA GLN A 230 24.53 -18.44 -8.99
C GLN A 230 25.50 -17.59 -8.16
N GLN A 231 26.80 -17.64 -8.51
CA GLN A 231 27.85 -16.86 -7.86
C GLN A 231 27.69 -15.35 -8.06
N ASP A 232 27.35 -14.90 -9.29
CA ASP A 232 27.09 -13.48 -9.59
C ASP A 232 25.91 -12.94 -8.76
N ILE A 233 24.82 -13.71 -8.66
CA ILE A 233 23.67 -13.35 -7.82
C ILE A 233 24.06 -13.31 -6.35
N ALA A 234 24.83 -14.29 -5.87
CA ALA A 234 25.28 -14.32 -4.48
C ALA A 234 26.15 -13.11 -4.13
N GLN A 235 27.08 -12.72 -5.00
CA GLN A 235 27.91 -11.52 -4.85
C GLN A 235 27.06 -10.25 -4.80
N LEU A 236 26.09 -10.13 -5.72
CA LEU A 236 25.17 -8.99 -5.77
C LEU A 236 24.33 -8.89 -4.48
N VAL A 237 23.73 -10.00 -4.04
CA VAL A 237 22.89 -10.05 -2.83
C VAL A 237 23.69 -9.75 -1.57
N LYS A 238 24.94 -10.20 -1.50
CA LYS A 238 25.82 -9.95 -0.35
C LYS A 238 26.59 -8.63 -0.43
N GLY A 239 26.49 -7.91 -1.56
CA GLY A 239 27.18 -6.65 -1.77
C GLY A 239 28.71 -6.79 -1.71
N THR A 240 29.25 -7.92 -2.18
CA THR A 240 30.69 -8.17 -2.18
C THR A 240 31.28 -8.30 -3.58
N ALA A 241 32.54 -7.88 -3.74
CA ALA A 241 33.36 -8.15 -4.92
C ALA A 241 34.17 -9.47 -4.81
N GLY A 242 34.24 -10.07 -3.62
CA GLY A 242 34.93 -11.35 -3.37
C GLY A 242 34.09 -12.56 -3.76
N VAL A 243 34.63 -13.76 -3.53
CA VAL A 243 33.93 -15.03 -3.75
C VAL A 243 32.94 -15.28 -2.62
N VAL A 244 31.82 -15.94 -2.93
CA VAL A 244 30.79 -16.32 -1.97
C VAL A 244 30.80 -17.83 -1.83
N TYR A 245 31.38 -18.31 -0.74
CA TYR A 245 31.46 -19.73 -0.44
C TYR A 245 30.25 -20.19 0.36
N HIS A 246 29.70 -21.35 0.03
CA HIS A 246 28.58 -21.98 0.71
C HIS A 246 29.09 -23.26 1.38
N VAL A 247 28.80 -23.42 2.66
CA VAL A 247 29.21 -24.58 3.44
C VAL A 247 27.99 -25.16 4.16
N LYS A 248 27.80 -26.48 4.07
CA LYS A 248 26.71 -27.20 4.73
C LYS A 248 27.25 -28.20 5.73
N ALA A 249 26.51 -28.39 6.83
CA ALA A 249 26.89 -29.32 7.89
C ALA A 249 26.78 -30.78 7.43
N SER A 250 25.82 -31.11 6.57
CA SER A 250 25.57 -32.46 6.07
C SER A 250 24.90 -32.46 4.68
N GLY A 251 24.98 -33.61 3.98
CA GLY A 251 24.27 -33.90 2.73
C GLY A 251 24.87 -33.27 1.45
N GLY A 252 25.17 -34.07 0.43
CA GLY A 252 25.63 -33.61 -0.91
C GLY A 252 27.06 -34.03 -1.28
N SER A 253 27.54 -33.61 -2.44
CA SER A 253 28.89 -33.89 -2.95
C SER A 253 29.92 -32.84 -2.51
N ASP A 254 31.20 -33.20 -2.56
CA ASP A 254 32.36 -32.30 -2.35
C ASP A 254 32.48 -31.30 -3.51
N GLY A 255 31.52 -30.39 -3.60
CA GLY A 255 31.49 -29.34 -4.60
C GLY A 255 32.56 -28.27 -4.35
N ASN A 256 32.51 -27.21 -5.16
CA ASN A 256 33.45 -26.09 -5.11
C ASN A 256 33.02 -24.95 -4.16
N GLY A 257 31.86 -25.07 -3.52
CA GLY A 257 31.32 -24.07 -2.61
C GLY A 257 30.67 -22.86 -3.28
N LEU A 258 30.62 -22.76 -4.60
CA LEU A 258 30.15 -21.54 -5.30
C LEU A 258 28.62 -21.41 -5.36
N SER A 259 27.89 -22.43 -4.91
CA SER A 259 26.43 -22.39 -4.75
C SER A 259 25.98 -23.35 -3.66
N TRP A 260 24.69 -23.32 -3.31
CA TRP A 260 24.12 -24.29 -2.36
C TRP A 260 24.08 -25.72 -2.92
N ASP A 261 23.86 -25.86 -4.24
CA ASP A 261 23.87 -27.15 -4.93
C ASP A 261 25.27 -27.79 -4.88
N ASP A 262 26.31 -26.96 -5.04
CA ASP A 262 27.73 -27.34 -5.01
C ASP A 262 28.44 -26.96 -3.69
N ALA A 263 27.70 -26.80 -2.59
CA ALA A 263 28.27 -26.33 -1.32
C ALA A 263 29.34 -27.30 -0.77
N TYR A 264 30.37 -26.74 -0.11
CA TYR A 264 31.35 -27.55 0.62
C TYR A 264 30.66 -28.33 1.74
N LEU A 265 30.95 -29.63 1.79
CA LEU A 265 30.46 -30.50 2.85
C LEU A 265 31.46 -30.52 4.00
N HIS A 266 30.99 -30.16 5.20
CA HIS A 266 31.86 -30.07 6.38
C HIS A 266 32.64 -31.36 6.69
N THR A 267 32.06 -32.53 6.41
CA THR A 267 32.67 -33.84 6.73
C THR A 267 33.87 -34.21 5.85
N THR A 268 34.03 -33.54 4.71
CA THR A 268 35.08 -33.83 3.71
C THR A 268 36.02 -32.64 3.53
N THR A 269 35.48 -31.43 3.50
CA THR A 269 36.21 -30.17 3.62
C THR A 269 35.75 -29.48 4.89
N SER A 270 36.61 -29.49 5.92
CA SER A 270 36.24 -28.87 7.20
C SER A 270 35.85 -27.40 7.00
N VAL A 271 34.87 -26.90 7.76
CA VAL A 271 34.46 -25.48 7.71
C VAL A 271 35.67 -24.56 7.97
N LYS A 272 36.61 -25.03 8.78
CA LYS A 272 37.91 -24.40 9.03
C LYS A 272 38.71 -24.20 7.74
N THR A 273 38.84 -25.23 6.91
CA THR A 273 39.58 -25.17 5.65
C THR A 273 39.01 -24.10 4.71
N VAL A 274 37.68 -23.99 4.62
CA VAL A 274 37.03 -22.99 3.76
C VAL A 274 37.23 -21.58 4.30
N ILE A 275 36.96 -21.37 5.59
CA ILE A 275 37.08 -20.04 6.22
C ILE A 275 38.52 -19.53 6.17
N GLU A 276 39.50 -20.39 6.47
CA GLU A 276 40.92 -19.97 6.52
C GLU A 276 41.56 -19.81 5.14
N ALA A 277 40.96 -20.38 4.09
CA ALA A 277 41.39 -20.17 2.70
C ALA A 277 40.76 -18.92 2.05
N ALA A 278 39.71 -18.37 2.65
CA ALA A 278 39.04 -17.17 2.15
C ALA A 278 39.99 -15.96 2.20
N SER A 279 39.85 -15.09 1.20
CA SER A 279 40.64 -13.86 1.05
C SER A 279 39.81 -12.63 1.39
N ALA A 280 40.47 -11.48 1.59
CA ALA A 280 39.77 -10.23 1.90
C ALA A 280 38.65 -9.93 0.88
N ASN A 281 37.50 -9.52 1.39
CA ASN A 281 36.21 -9.34 0.71
C ASN A 281 35.43 -10.63 0.40
N ASP A 282 35.98 -11.82 0.62
CA ASP A 282 35.19 -13.04 0.46
C ASP A 282 34.10 -13.15 1.55
N VAL A 283 33.01 -13.82 1.20
CA VAL A 283 31.89 -14.12 2.09
C VAL A 283 31.76 -15.63 2.20
N VAL A 284 31.80 -16.16 3.42
CA VAL A 284 31.53 -17.57 3.71
C VAL A 284 30.16 -17.69 4.36
N ILE A 285 29.25 -18.38 3.71
CA ILE A 285 27.89 -18.64 4.16
C ILE A 285 27.82 -20.04 4.76
N LEU A 286 27.48 -20.11 6.05
CA LEU A 286 27.25 -21.37 6.74
C LEU A 286 25.76 -21.68 6.84
N GLY A 287 25.38 -22.85 6.32
CA GLY A 287 24.01 -23.33 6.37
C GLY A 287 23.58 -23.70 7.80
N PRO A 288 22.32 -24.10 7.99
CA PRO A 288 21.86 -24.64 9.25
C PRO A 288 22.61 -25.94 9.59
N GLY A 289 22.85 -26.18 10.88
CA GLY A 289 23.48 -27.40 11.39
C GLY A 289 24.66 -27.14 12.34
N THR A 290 25.27 -28.24 12.79
CA THR A 290 26.43 -28.22 13.69
C THR A 290 27.71 -28.52 12.92
N PHE A 291 28.69 -27.64 13.03
CA PHE A 291 30.01 -27.74 12.45
C PHE A 291 31.03 -28.00 13.55
N ASP A 292 31.50 -29.24 13.65
CA ASP A 292 32.52 -29.65 14.62
C ASP A 292 33.93 -29.38 14.08
N ILE A 293 34.59 -28.39 14.64
CA ILE A 293 35.97 -28.04 14.28
C ILE A 293 37.00 -28.83 15.10
N SER A 294 36.55 -29.78 15.91
CA SER A 294 37.35 -30.63 16.79
C SER A 294 38.21 -29.81 17.75
N THR A 295 39.48 -30.17 17.92
CA THR A 295 40.46 -29.42 18.73
C THR A 295 41.12 -28.26 17.98
N ASN A 296 40.69 -27.97 16.75
CA ASN A 296 41.32 -26.97 15.90
C ASN A 296 40.43 -25.73 15.85
N GLY A 297 40.90 -24.62 16.42
CA GLY A 297 40.21 -23.33 16.27
C GLY A 297 40.14 -22.88 14.81
N ILE A 298 39.18 -22.02 14.50
CA ILE A 298 39.10 -21.31 13.22
C ILE A 298 39.67 -19.89 13.39
N THR A 299 40.48 -19.44 12.43
CA THR A 299 40.80 -18.02 12.29
C THR A 299 40.09 -17.44 11.09
N ILE A 300 39.23 -16.43 11.30
CA ILE A 300 38.62 -15.67 10.20
C ILE A 300 39.69 -14.70 9.67
N PRO A 301 40.07 -14.76 8.38
CA PRO A 301 41.08 -13.86 7.84
C PRO A 301 40.64 -12.39 7.80
N ASP A 302 41.60 -11.48 7.63
CA ASP A 302 41.34 -10.05 7.52
C ASP A 302 40.40 -9.74 6.33
N GLY A 303 39.36 -8.94 6.59
CA GLY A 303 38.37 -8.54 5.59
C GLY A 303 37.42 -9.64 5.10
N VAL A 304 37.44 -10.83 5.71
CA VAL A 304 36.50 -11.92 5.39
C VAL A 304 35.22 -11.77 6.22
N GLN A 305 34.08 -12.07 5.59
CA GLN A 305 32.78 -12.12 6.26
C GLN A 305 32.31 -13.57 6.40
N VAL A 306 31.86 -13.96 7.59
CA VAL A 306 31.23 -15.26 7.86
C VAL A 306 29.80 -15.01 8.30
N ILE A 307 28.84 -15.41 7.46
CA ILE A 307 27.40 -15.19 7.67
C ILE A 307 26.72 -16.55 7.84
N CYS A 308 26.02 -16.72 8.95
CA CYS A 308 25.36 -17.97 9.28
C CYS A 308 23.84 -17.85 9.18
N SER A 309 23.11 -18.95 9.41
CA SER A 309 21.65 -18.96 9.18
C SER A 309 20.85 -18.30 10.32
N ALA A 310 21.29 -18.47 11.57
CA ALA A 310 20.76 -17.84 12.79
C ALA A 310 21.48 -18.40 14.04
N VAL A 311 21.42 -17.65 15.15
CA VAL A 311 21.80 -18.14 16.49
C VAL A 311 21.02 -19.40 16.82
N ASP A 312 21.72 -20.39 17.38
CA ASP A 312 21.22 -21.73 17.73
C ASP A 312 20.68 -22.56 16.53
N VAL A 313 20.78 -22.04 15.30
CA VAL A 313 20.48 -22.76 14.04
C VAL A 313 21.77 -23.21 13.36
N THR A 314 22.76 -22.32 13.27
CA THR A 314 24.12 -22.66 12.87
C THR A 314 25.00 -22.67 14.12
N ILE A 315 25.62 -23.81 14.41
CA ILE A 315 26.43 -24.02 15.61
C ILE A 315 27.84 -24.41 15.20
N ILE A 316 28.84 -23.62 15.56
CA ILE A 316 30.25 -24.02 15.46
C ILE A 316 30.65 -24.57 16.83
N THR A 317 31.06 -25.84 16.88
CA THR A 317 31.46 -26.49 18.13
C THR A 317 32.93 -26.89 18.09
N GLY A 318 33.63 -26.66 19.20
CA GLY A 318 35.00 -27.13 19.42
C GLY A 318 35.13 -27.86 20.76
N SER A 319 36.07 -28.81 20.83
CA SER A 319 36.40 -29.52 22.06
C SER A 319 37.90 -29.43 22.34
N GLY A 320 38.29 -29.08 23.57
CA GLY A 320 39.70 -29.03 23.97
C GLY A 320 39.96 -28.00 25.06
N ALA A 321 40.91 -28.31 25.96
CA ALA A 321 41.19 -27.52 27.14
C ALA A 321 41.85 -26.13 26.88
N VAL A 322 42.29 -25.86 25.65
CA VAL A 322 43.11 -24.68 25.30
C VAL A 322 42.64 -24.01 24.00
N VAL A 323 41.53 -24.46 23.42
CA VAL A 323 41.21 -24.10 22.03
C VAL A 323 40.26 -22.92 21.99
N THR A 324 40.75 -21.81 21.46
CA THR A 324 39.92 -20.75 20.91
C THR A 324 39.08 -21.31 19.75
N THR A 325 37.75 -21.36 19.87
CA THR A 325 36.90 -21.93 18.81
C THR A 325 36.92 -21.07 17.55
N VAL A 326 36.77 -19.75 17.69
CA VAL A 326 36.76 -18.79 16.57
C VAL A 326 37.58 -17.56 16.95
N THR A 327 38.54 -17.21 16.10
CA THR A 327 39.38 -16.00 16.17
C THR A 327 38.97 -15.04 15.05
N LEU A 328 38.94 -13.74 15.34
CA LEU A 328 38.64 -12.67 14.37
C LEU A 328 39.92 -12.10 13.73
N GLY A 329 39.85 -11.81 12.43
CA GLY A 329 40.81 -10.98 11.70
C GLY A 329 40.43 -9.50 11.72
N SER A 330 41.32 -8.61 11.27
CA SER A 330 41.01 -7.19 11.10
C SER A 330 39.93 -6.97 10.04
N ASN A 331 38.97 -6.07 10.29
CA ASN A 331 37.84 -5.79 9.40
C ASN A 331 37.02 -7.04 9.02
N SER A 332 37.08 -8.10 9.84
CA SER A 332 36.28 -9.30 9.62
C SER A 332 34.87 -9.13 10.18
N LEU A 333 33.91 -9.89 9.66
CA LEU A 333 32.53 -9.95 10.15
C LEU A 333 32.19 -11.38 10.53
N LEU A 334 31.57 -11.57 11.71
CA LEU A 334 30.90 -12.81 12.08
C LEU A 334 29.44 -12.53 12.45
N GLN A 335 28.51 -13.24 11.83
CA GLN A 335 27.09 -12.96 12.00
C GLN A 335 26.24 -14.22 12.13
N ASP A 336 25.20 -14.14 12.99
CA ASP A 336 24.07 -15.09 13.07
C ASP A 336 24.47 -16.52 13.47
N VAL A 337 25.34 -16.69 14.46
CA VAL A 337 25.93 -18.00 14.82
C VAL A 337 25.99 -18.25 16.33
N THR A 338 25.86 -19.51 16.73
CA THR A 338 26.28 -19.98 18.06
C THR A 338 27.67 -20.60 17.99
N VAL A 339 28.61 -20.10 18.79
CA VAL A 339 29.95 -20.67 18.95
C VAL A 339 30.04 -21.33 20.32
N LYS A 340 30.24 -22.65 20.34
CA LYS A 340 30.23 -23.47 21.56
C LYS A 340 31.59 -24.13 21.78
N ALA A 341 32.16 -23.97 22.97
CA ALA A 341 33.40 -24.64 23.38
C ALA A 341 33.18 -25.49 24.64
N THR A 342 33.74 -26.71 24.63
CA THR A 342 33.84 -27.55 25.84
C THR A 342 35.30 -27.62 26.30
N GLY A 343 35.55 -27.20 27.55
CA GLY A 343 36.89 -27.14 28.15
C GLY A 343 37.65 -25.84 27.90
N ALA A 344 37.09 -24.89 27.14
CA ALA A 344 37.73 -23.62 26.78
C ALA A 344 36.70 -22.48 26.73
N SER A 345 37.15 -21.30 26.32
CA SER A 345 36.28 -20.15 26.10
C SER A 345 35.46 -20.37 24.82
N GLY A 346 34.16 -20.08 24.86
CA GLY A 346 33.22 -20.26 23.74
C GLY A 346 33.71 -19.52 22.51
N PHE A 347 34.01 -18.24 22.73
CA PHE A 347 34.64 -17.34 21.78
C PHE A 347 35.92 -16.79 22.38
N ALA A 348 37.04 -16.89 21.67
CA ALA A 348 38.30 -16.34 22.16
C ALA A 348 39.08 -15.63 21.05
N VAL A 349 39.87 -14.66 21.43
CA VAL A 349 40.79 -13.92 20.57
C VAL A 349 42.11 -13.84 21.32
N GLY A 350 42.67 -15.02 21.59
CA GLY A 350 43.91 -15.21 22.34
C GLY A 350 44.94 -15.97 21.52
N GLY A 351 46.18 -15.47 21.51
CA GLY A 351 47.34 -16.14 20.88
C GLY A 351 47.55 -15.89 19.38
N VAL A 352 46.76 -15.00 18.76
CA VAL A 352 46.74 -14.76 17.31
C VAL A 352 47.07 -13.29 17.03
N ALA A 353 47.30 -12.89 15.77
CA ALA A 353 47.71 -11.53 15.43
C ALA A 353 46.75 -10.45 15.97
N ALA A 354 47.24 -9.22 16.12
CA ALA A 354 46.41 -8.06 16.38
C ALA A 354 45.26 -8.00 15.37
N PHE A 355 44.05 -7.66 15.82
CA PHE A 355 42.93 -7.42 14.92
C PHE A 355 42.29 -6.08 15.25
N THR A 356 41.83 -5.37 14.23
CA THR A 356 41.18 -4.07 14.40
C THR A 356 39.89 -4.02 13.60
N ASN A 357 38.87 -3.37 14.15
CA ASN A 357 37.57 -3.16 13.52
C ASN A 357 36.85 -4.48 13.15
N ALA A 358 37.04 -5.54 13.93
CA ALA A 358 36.24 -6.75 13.73
C ALA A 358 34.80 -6.50 14.20
N VAL A 359 33.83 -7.13 13.55
CA VAL A 359 32.40 -6.95 13.87
C VAL A 359 31.77 -8.31 14.15
N CYS A 360 31.02 -8.40 15.24
CA CYS A 360 30.12 -9.52 15.50
C CYS A 360 28.68 -9.03 15.60
N VAL A 361 27.75 -9.66 14.90
CA VAL A 361 26.32 -9.30 14.93
C VAL A 361 25.49 -10.54 15.23
N ASN A 362 24.64 -10.47 16.26
CA ASN A 362 23.77 -11.58 16.66
C ASN A 362 24.57 -12.89 16.81
N VAL A 363 25.62 -12.85 17.63
CA VAL A 363 26.50 -14.00 17.92
C VAL A 363 26.26 -14.47 19.35
N LYS A 364 26.17 -15.78 19.55
CA LYS A 364 26.09 -16.40 20.87
C LYS A 364 27.35 -17.21 21.18
N GLY A 365 28.20 -16.74 22.09
CA GLY A 365 29.34 -17.52 22.59
C GLY A 365 28.95 -18.31 23.84
N VAL A 366 29.20 -19.62 23.85
CA VAL A 366 28.94 -20.52 24.99
C VAL A 366 30.23 -21.26 25.36
N GLY A 367 30.81 -20.95 26.52
CA GLY A 367 32.09 -21.53 26.96
C GLY A 367 32.05 -22.08 28.38
N THR A 368 32.74 -23.19 28.64
CA THR A 368 32.95 -23.65 30.02
C THR A 368 34.07 -22.87 30.74
N ALA A 369 34.91 -22.14 29.99
CA ALA A 369 35.80 -21.12 30.55
C ALA A 369 35.12 -19.76 30.43
N ASP A 370 35.46 -18.98 29.39
CA ASP A 370 34.87 -17.65 29.19
C ASP A 370 33.85 -17.65 28.04
N GLY A 371 32.85 -16.76 28.07
CA GLY A 371 31.89 -16.65 26.96
C GLY A 371 32.57 -15.99 25.75
N PHE A 372 33.17 -14.84 26.01
CA PHE A 372 34.09 -14.12 25.13
C PHE A 372 35.41 -13.89 25.86
N ARG A 373 36.55 -14.09 25.20
CA ARG A 373 37.88 -13.78 25.75
C ARG A 373 38.74 -13.01 24.75
N ALA A 374 39.33 -11.89 25.11
CA ALA A 374 40.37 -11.24 24.32
C ALA A 374 41.69 -11.15 25.11
N SER A 375 42.73 -11.85 24.65
CA SER A 375 43.96 -12.05 25.43
C SER A 375 45.20 -11.93 24.54
N ASN A 376 45.59 -10.70 24.23
CA ASN A 376 46.78 -10.40 23.43
C ASN A 376 47.46 -9.12 23.93
N ALA A 377 48.80 -9.09 23.93
CA ALA A 377 49.57 -7.89 24.23
C ALA A 377 49.50 -6.82 23.11
N SER A 378 48.96 -7.17 21.94
CA SER A 378 48.77 -6.26 20.81
C SER A 378 47.42 -5.53 20.89
N GLN A 379 47.28 -4.45 20.12
CA GLN A 379 46.03 -3.70 20.02
C GLN A 379 44.93 -4.58 19.42
N MET A 380 43.75 -4.56 20.03
CA MET A 380 42.56 -5.29 19.58
C MET A 380 41.35 -4.35 19.54
N SER A 381 40.58 -4.35 18.45
CA SER A 381 39.27 -3.67 18.48
C SER A 381 38.16 -4.47 17.82
N ALA A 382 37.02 -4.49 18.50
CA ALA A 382 35.80 -5.17 18.05
C ALA A 382 34.55 -4.38 18.37
N THR A 383 33.55 -4.48 17.50
CA THR A 383 32.18 -4.02 17.75
C THR A 383 31.24 -5.22 17.76
N LEU A 384 30.49 -5.39 18.85
CA LEU A 384 29.64 -6.54 19.11
C LEU A 384 28.19 -6.05 19.24
N TRP A 385 27.30 -6.43 18.33
CA TRP A 385 25.90 -6.01 18.30
C TRP A 385 24.96 -7.17 18.58
N ASP A 386 24.03 -6.98 19.51
CA ASP A 386 22.98 -7.96 19.83
C ASP A 386 23.54 -9.36 20.16
N CYS A 387 24.76 -9.43 20.74
CA CYS A 387 25.41 -10.69 21.04
C CYS A 387 25.07 -11.19 22.46
N ILE A 388 25.17 -12.52 22.65
CA ILE A 388 24.94 -13.21 23.92
C ILE A 388 26.21 -13.97 24.33
N TRP A 389 26.71 -13.73 25.53
CA TRP A 389 27.90 -14.40 26.05
C TRP A 389 27.54 -15.21 27.29
N GLU A 390 27.60 -16.54 27.17
CA GLU A 390 27.25 -17.50 28.22
C GLU A 390 28.50 -18.27 28.67
N SER A 391 28.73 -18.37 29.98
CA SER A 391 29.85 -19.18 30.48
C SER A 391 29.74 -19.69 31.91
N ASP A 392 30.61 -20.67 32.21
CA ASP A 392 30.81 -21.21 33.57
C ASP A 392 31.92 -20.48 34.36
N GLN A 393 32.67 -19.57 33.71
CA GLN A 393 33.63 -18.65 34.35
C GLN A 393 33.25 -17.20 34.07
N ASP A 394 34.05 -16.46 33.30
CA ASP A 394 33.78 -15.06 33.00
C ASP A 394 32.94 -14.93 31.72
N GLY A 395 31.90 -14.11 31.73
CA GLY A 395 31.03 -13.97 30.55
C GLY A 395 31.78 -13.29 29.42
N PHE A 396 32.47 -12.20 29.74
CA PHE A 396 33.27 -11.44 28.80
C PHE A 396 34.57 -10.98 29.48
N ALA A 397 35.69 -11.53 29.02
CA ALA A 397 36.99 -11.43 29.66
C ALA A 397 38.03 -10.77 28.74
N ILE A 398 38.74 -9.78 29.27
CA ILE A 398 39.92 -9.15 28.67
C ILE A 398 41.09 -9.26 29.68
N PRO A 399 41.68 -10.46 29.84
CA PRO A 399 42.78 -10.70 30.78
C PRO A 399 44.12 -10.09 30.33
N ALA A 400 44.25 -9.69 29.06
CA ALA A 400 45.37 -8.92 28.55
C ALA A 400 44.97 -8.23 27.25
N ALA A 401 45.26 -6.93 27.13
CA ALA A 401 45.05 -6.17 25.92
C ALA A 401 46.19 -5.18 25.71
N GLY A 402 46.64 -5.03 24.46
CA GLY A 402 47.59 -3.97 24.11
C GLY A 402 46.99 -2.58 24.33
N ALA A 403 47.85 -1.59 24.52
CA ALA A 403 47.43 -0.20 24.65
C ALA A 403 46.58 0.22 23.44
N GLY A 404 45.47 0.92 23.70
CA GLY A 404 44.54 1.34 22.65
C GLY A 404 43.54 0.28 22.18
N SER A 405 43.46 -0.88 22.86
CA SER A 405 42.41 -1.86 22.57
C SER A 405 41.04 -1.36 23.02
N VAL A 406 40.02 -1.48 22.16
CA VAL A 406 38.68 -0.95 22.38
C VAL A 406 37.64 -1.97 21.96
N PHE A 407 36.73 -2.31 22.87
CA PHE A 407 35.60 -3.20 22.60
C PHE A 407 34.30 -2.45 22.83
N GLU A 408 33.45 -2.41 21.80
CA GLU A 408 32.15 -1.76 21.86
C GLU A 408 31.05 -2.82 21.84
N LEU A 409 30.22 -2.84 22.88
CA LEU A 409 29.11 -3.75 23.01
C LEU A 409 27.83 -2.93 22.92
N ILE A 410 26.95 -3.26 21.98
CA ILE A 410 25.65 -2.59 21.81
C ILE A 410 24.54 -3.64 21.95
N ASN A 411 23.62 -3.43 22.89
CA ASN A 411 22.50 -4.34 23.19
C ASN A 411 22.92 -5.78 23.53
N ASN A 412 24.08 -5.96 24.17
CA ASN A 412 24.60 -7.29 24.48
C ASN A 412 23.98 -7.87 25.76
N GLN A 413 23.99 -9.20 25.87
CA GLN A 413 23.63 -9.92 27.08
C GLN A 413 24.79 -10.79 27.54
N ILE A 414 25.11 -10.71 28.82
CA ILE A 414 26.22 -11.45 29.43
C ILE A 414 25.67 -12.26 30.59
N ARG A 415 25.84 -13.57 30.53
CA ARG A 415 25.24 -14.53 31.46
C ARG A 415 26.31 -15.49 31.94
N CYS A 416 26.66 -15.42 33.21
CA CYS A 416 27.69 -16.28 33.77
C CYS A 416 27.06 -17.07 34.90
N SER A 417 27.29 -18.37 34.91
CA SER A 417 26.80 -19.25 35.97
C SER A 417 27.83 -20.29 36.35
N SER A 418 28.35 -20.24 37.57
CA SER A 418 29.31 -21.25 38.05
C SER A 418 28.86 -21.91 39.34
N SER A 419 29.29 -23.15 39.53
CA SER A 419 29.09 -23.90 40.77
C SER A 419 30.37 -24.19 41.54
N THR A 420 31.54 -23.80 41.01
CA THR A 420 32.84 -24.25 41.53
C THR A 420 33.85 -23.13 41.75
N ILE A 421 33.74 -22.00 41.03
CA ILE A 421 34.70 -20.91 41.12
C ILE A 421 34.03 -19.52 41.17
N GLY A 422 34.84 -18.50 41.44
CA GLY A 422 34.42 -17.11 41.28
C GLY A 422 34.28 -16.76 39.80
N VAL A 423 33.28 -15.94 39.49
CA VAL A 423 32.87 -15.59 38.13
C VAL A 423 32.56 -14.12 37.99
N SER A 424 32.92 -13.58 36.83
CA SER A 424 32.69 -12.19 36.49
C SER A 424 31.82 -12.06 35.24
N GLY A 425 30.90 -11.09 35.22
CA GLY A 425 30.23 -10.68 33.99
C GLY A 425 31.23 -10.08 33.02
N PHE A 426 31.84 -8.98 33.47
CA PHE A 426 33.03 -8.39 32.87
C PHE A 426 34.26 -8.65 33.73
N PHE A 427 35.28 -9.24 33.12
CA PHE A 427 36.63 -9.28 33.68
C PHE A 427 37.58 -8.49 32.78
N VAL A 428 37.85 -7.23 33.09
CA VAL A 428 38.66 -6.34 32.23
C VAL A 428 39.92 -5.95 32.97
N SER A 429 41.06 -6.54 32.61
CA SER A 429 42.35 -6.22 33.26
C SER A 429 43.09 -5.05 32.61
N ALA A 430 42.87 -4.83 31.31
CA ALA A 430 43.48 -3.80 30.47
C ALA A 430 42.57 -3.47 29.28
N GLY A 431 42.81 -2.33 28.64
CA GLY A 431 42.03 -1.86 27.48
C GLY A 431 40.76 -1.12 27.87
N THR A 432 39.96 -0.75 26.86
CA THR A 432 38.70 -0.02 27.02
C THR A 432 37.53 -0.90 26.59
N VAL A 433 36.50 -1.00 27.45
CA VAL A 433 35.21 -1.63 27.13
C VAL A 433 34.12 -0.58 27.25
N ARG A 434 33.30 -0.45 26.21
CA ARG A 434 32.10 0.41 26.19
C ARG A 434 30.86 -0.44 26.01
N GLY A 435 29.97 -0.46 27.00
CA GLY A 435 28.70 -1.16 26.93
C GLY A 435 27.55 -0.18 26.77
N TRP A 436 26.80 -0.28 25.67
CA TRP A 436 25.57 0.46 25.40
C TRP A 436 24.40 -0.50 25.55
N ASN A 437 23.49 -0.23 26.47
CA ASN A 437 22.34 -1.07 26.79
C ASN A 437 22.72 -2.55 26.99
N THR A 438 23.82 -2.80 27.70
CA THR A 438 24.34 -4.15 27.93
C THR A 438 23.81 -4.69 29.26
N SER A 439 23.21 -5.88 29.24
CA SER A 439 22.73 -6.56 30.45
C SER A 439 23.75 -7.58 30.94
N ILE A 440 24.05 -7.55 32.23
CA ILE A 440 25.01 -8.43 32.87
C ILE A 440 24.31 -9.20 33.98
N ARG A 441 24.34 -10.52 33.91
CA ARG A 441 23.82 -11.41 34.94
C ARG A 441 24.88 -12.42 35.35
N VAL A 442 25.19 -12.45 36.64
CA VAL A 442 26.22 -13.30 37.20
C VAL A 442 25.63 -14.08 38.36
N THR A 443 25.62 -15.39 38.26
CA THR A 443 25.12 -16.28 39.31
C THR A 443 26.22 -17.25 39.72
N THR A 444 26.47 -17.42 41.01
CA THR A 444 27.32 -18.50 41.50
C THR A 444 26.72 -19.14 42.74
N THR A 445 26.87 -20.45 42.88
CA THR A 445 26.46 -21.15 44.12
C THR A 445 27.61 -21.29 45.12
N ASN A 446 28.86 -21.31 44.66
CA ASN A 446 30.04 -21.53 45.52
C ASN A 446 31.24 -20.66 45.13
N GLY A 447 31.07 -19.34 45.10
CA GLY A 447 32.13 -18.45 44.67
C GLY A 447 31.82 -16.97 44.85
N SER A 448 32.69 -16.14 44.28
CA SER A 448 32.45 -14.72 44.12
C SER A 448 31.63 -14.47 42.86
N ALA A 449 30.60 -13.63 42.93
CA ALA A 449 29.86 -13.16 41.76
C ALA A 449 30.16 -11.67 41.58
N LEU A 450 30.90 -11.34 40.52
CA LEU A 450 31.31 -9.98 40.21
C LEU A 450 30.64 -9.52 38.92
N GLY A 451 29.83 -8.47 38.93
CA GLY A 451 29.16 -7.98 37.73
C GLY A 451 30.20 -7.42 36.78
N VAL A 452 30.91 -6.39 37.23
CA VAL A 452 32.04 -5.78 36.55
C VAL A 452 33.27 -5.84 37.46
N ASN A 453 34.34 -6.45 36.99
CA ASN A 453 35.61 -6.58 37.69
C ASN A 453 36.72 -5.95 36.83
N THR A 454 37.34 -4.88 37.32
CA THR A 454 38.37 -4.15 36.57
C THR A 454 39.75 -4.26 37.21
N GLY A 455 40.78 -4.43 36.37
CA GLY A 455 42.19 -4.32 36.74
C GLY A 455 42.70 -2.89 36.65
N SER A 456 43.89 -2.64 37.20
CA SER A 456 44.47 -1.29 37.38
C SER A 456 44.65 -0.47 36.11
N SER A 457 44.64 -1.10 34.93
CA SER A 457 44.85 -0.46 33.62
C SER A 457 43.61 -0.50 32.73
N ALA A 458 42.46 -0.90 33.27
CA ALA A 458 41.22 -1.02 32.53
C ALA A 458 40.41 0.29 32.55
N THR A 459 39.70 0.53 31.46
CA THR A 459 38.63 1.53 31.36
C THR A 459 37.34 0.82 30.98
N VAL A 460 36.30 0.98 31.79
CA VAL A 460 34.97 0.42 31.49
C VAL A 460 33.95 1.55 31.55
N GLU A 461 33.18 1.72 30.49
CA GLU A 461 32.15 2.74 30.34
C GLU A 461 30.82 2.06 30.01
N LEU A 462 29.82 2.19 30.87
CA LEU A 462 28.51 1.56 30.69
C LEU A 462 27.40 2.60 30.61
N PHE A 463 26.55 2.49 29.60
CA PHE A 463 25.47 3.40 29.28
C PHE A 463 24.16 2.61 29.13
N GLY A 464 23.27 2.65 30.11
CA GLY A 464 22.03 1.85 30.11
C GLY A 464 22.23 0.37 30.46
N GLY A 465 21.15 -0.41 30.42
CA GLY A 465 21.17 -1.84 30.77
C GLY A 465 21.08 -2.10 32.27
N GLY A 466 21.52 -3.28 32.71
CA GLY A 466 21.43 -3.67 34.12
C GLY A 466 22.47 -4.71 34.52
N ILE A 467 22.88 -4.67 35.78
CA ILE A 467 23.86 -5.58 36.38
C ILE A 467 23.18 -6.27 37.56
N HIS A 468 23.19 -7.59 37.53
CA HIS A 468 22.61 -8.39 38.59
C HIS A 468 23.55 -9.52 39.01
N THR A 469 24.06 -9.44 40.23
CA THR A 469 24.88 -10.50 40.83
C THR A 469 24.18 -11.25 41.96
N VAL A 470 24.33 -12.58 41.94
CA VAL A 470 23.89 -13.51 42.97
C VAL A 470 25.04 -14.46 43.29
N GLY A 471 25.44 -14.52 44.56
CA GLY A 471 26.54 -15.38 45.01
C GLY A 471 26.55 -15.60 46.53
N THR A 472 27.52 -16.36 47.03
CA THR A 472 27.58 -16.77 48.44
C THR A 472 28.74 -16.16 49.23
N THR A 473 29.81 -15.70 48.56
CA THR A 473 30.99 -15.12 49.22
C THR A 473 31.10 -13.61 48.95
N THR A 474 31.81 -13.21 47.89
CA THR A 474 31.92 -11.82 47.45
C THR A 474 30.91 -11.57 46.34
N VAL A 475 29.87 -10.80 46.63
CA VAL A 475 28.84 -10.43 45.66
C VAL A 475 28.95 -8.95 45.39
N ARG A 476 29.46 -8.59 44.22
CA ARG A 476 29.68 -7.19 43.81
C ARG A 476 29.05 -6.98 42.45
N ASP A 477 28.22 -5.97 42.29
CA ASP A 477 27.81 -5.54 40.96
C ASP A 477 28.95 -4.77 40.27
N LEU A 478 29.68 -3.94 41.02
CA LEU A 478 30.83 -3.19 40.51
C LEU A 478 32.03 -3.37 41.44
N ASN A 479 33.15 -3.87 40.91
CA ASN A 479 34.41 -4.06 41.62
C ASN A 479 35.56 -3.42 40.84
N GLN A 480 36.07 -2.29 41.34
CA GLN A 480 37.05 -1.48 40.64
C GLN A 480 38.40 -1.47 41.34
N ALA A 481 39.46 -1.81 40.60
CA ALA A 481 40.83 -1.62 41.09
C ALA A 481 41.16 -0.13 41.26
N SER A 482 42.07 0.19 42.19
CA SER A 482 42.33 1.56 42.66
C SER A 482 42.74 2.58 41.59
N SER A 483 43.22 2.14 40.43
CA SER A 483 43.62 3.01 39.31
C SER A 483 42.84 2.75 38.02
N ALA A 484 41.84 1.87 38.04
CA ALA A 484 40.97 1.66 36.89
C ALA A 484 40.03 2.85 36.69
N SER A 485 39.56 3.06 35.47
CA SER A 485 38.44 3.99 35.19
C SER A 485 37.16 3.19 35.02
N LEU A 486 36.14 3.48 35.84
CA LEU A 486 34.81 2.88 35.72
C LEU A 486 33.76 3.99 35.71
N VAL A 487 33.09 4.12 34.58
CA VAL A 487 32.00 5.07 34.34
C VAL A 487 30.72 4.30 34.12
N VAL A 488 29.67 4.65 34.87
CA VAL A 488 28.34 4.07 34.72
C VAL A 488 27.31 5.19 34.60
N VAL A 489 26.43 5.10 33.60
CA VAL A 489 25.40 6.10 33.27
C VAL A 489 24.10 5.38 32.96
N GLY A 490 23.07 5.58 33.79
CA GLY A 490 21.74 4.99 33.55
C GLY A 490 21.69 3.45 33.59
N VAL A 491 22.67 2.81 34.22
CA VAL A 491 22.73 1.35 34.43
C VAL A 491 21.98 1.00 35.72
N ASP A 492 21.11 0.00 35.70
CA ASP A 492 20.48 -0.54 36.92
C ASP A 492 21.46 -1.48 37.65
N TYR A 493 21.82 -1.18 38.90
CA TYR A 493 22.68 -2.03 39.72
C TYR A 493 22.47 -1.75 41.23
N ASP A 494 22.83 -2.72 42.07
CA ASP A 494 22.79 -2.58 43.52
C ASP A 494 24.04 -1.84 44.04
N ARG A 495 23.84 -0.58 44.43
CA ARG A 495 24.89 0.28 44.97
C ARG A 495 25.54 -0.27 46.25
N SER A 496 24.83 -1.10 47.03
CA SER A 496 25.40 -1.74 48.23
C SER A 496 26.47 -2.78 47.87
N LYS A 497 26.44 -3.27 46.63
CA LYS A 497 27.37 -4.26 46.06
C LYS A 497 28.51 -3.60 45.28
N THR A 498 28.95 -2.41 45.67
CA THR A 498 30.05 -1.69 45.00
C THR A 498 31.35 -1.72 45.81
N ALA A 499 32.49 -1.74 45.12
CA ALA A 499 33.82 -1.57 45.70
C ALA A 499 34.74 -0.79 44.75
N GLY A 500 35.53 0.15 45.29
CA GLY A 500 36.41 1.04 44.51
C GLY A 500 35.86 2.46 44.33
N THR A 501 36.51 3.27 43.48
CA THR A 501 36.16 4.70 43.25
C THR A 501 35.40 4.88 41.94
N ILE A 502 34.08 4.68 42.00
CA ILE A 502 33.23 4.64 40.81
C ILE A 502 32.89 6.09 40.40
N THR A 503 33.19 6.46 39.16
CA THR A 503 32.81 7.76 38.61
C THR A 503 31.41 7.64 38.03
N GLU A 504 30.39 7.87 38.86
CA GLU A 504 29.00 7.90 38.39
C GLU A 504 28.70 9.27 37.77
N VAL A 505 28.55 9.32 36.44
CA VAL A 505 28.08 10.53 35.75
C VAL A 505 26.56 10.53 35.79
N SER A 506 26.02 10.97 36.92
CA SER A 506 24.59 11.06 37.15
C SER A 506 23.97 12.22 36.34
N ALA A 507 23.90 12.12 35.02
CA ALA A 507 23.30 13.19 34.23
C ALA A 507 21.76 13.19 34.27
N LEU A 508 21.11 12.09 34.68
CA LEU A 508 19.64 12.00 34.75
C LEU A 508 19.06 11.27 35.99
N GLY A 509 19.88 10.53 36.76
CA GLY A 509 19.38 9.66 37.83
C GLY A 509 19.46 10.22 39.26
N SER A 510 20.36 11.16 39.56
CA SER A 510 20.56 11.65 40.93
C SER A 510 19.50 12.65 41.38
N ALA A 511 18.82 13.33 40.45
CA ALA A 511 17.65 14.15 40.77
C ALA A 511 16.40 13.32 41.12
N MET A 512 16.37 12.02 40.79
CA MET A 512 15.25 11.12 41.10
C MET A 512 15.55 10.10 42.20
N ALA A 513 16.82 9.79 42.47
CA ALA A 513 17.23 8.81 43.47
C ALA A 513 17.69 9.42 44.81
N ALA A 514 17.76 10.76 44.91
CA ALA A 514 17.96 11.42 46.20
C ALA A 514 16.62 11.48 46.97
N SER A 515 16.52 10.63 47.99
CA SER A 515 15.53 10.59 49.08
C SER A 515 14.43 9.52 48.94
N PRO A 516 14.68 8.30 49.45
CA PRO A 516 13.60 7.37 49.81
C PRO A 516 12.74 7.84 50.99
N THR A 517 12.92 9.09 51.47
CA THR A 517 12.17 9.71 52.58
C THR A 517 11.42 10.98 52.18
N ALA A 518 11.39 11.37 50.90
CA ALA A 518 10.64 12.54 50.45
C ALA A 518 9.14 12.21 50.31
N ASP A 519 8.42 12.37 51.42
CA ASP A 519 7.02 11.97 51.59
C ASP A 519 5.99 12.91 50.93
N SER A 520 6.43 13.86 50.10
CA SER A 520 5.51 14.73 49.38
C SER A 520 5.92 14.96 47.93
N LEU A 521 4.92 14.90 47.06
CA LEU A 521 4.99 15.31 45.66
C LEU A 521 5.60 16.72 45.51
N MET A 522 5.46 17.57 46.54
CA MET A 522 5.99 18.94 46.59
C MET A 522 7.52 19.02 46.69
N GLU A 523 8.18 18.10 47.40
CA GLU A 523 9.66 18.06 47.43
C GLU A 523 10.24 17.59 46.08
N ARG A 524 9.53 16.69 45.39
CA ARG A 524 9.91 16.24 44.03
C ARG A 524 9.71 17.35 43.00
N ILE A 525 8.72 18.23 43.18
CA ILE A 525 8.49 19.42 42.34
C ILE A 525 9.57 20.49 42.59
N GLN A 526 10.01 20.68 43.83
CA GLN A 526 11.09 21.63 44.13
C GLN A 526 12.46 21.19 43.61
N ALA A 527 12.75 19.88 43.58
CA ALA A 527 13.96 19.36 42.94
C ALA A 527 13.97 19.55 41.42
N ILE A 528 12.79 19.58 40.79
CA ILE A 528 12.62 19.93 39.37
C ILE A 528 12.80 21.43 39.14
N ASP A 529 12.40 22.27 40.10
CA ASP A 529 12.56 23.73 40.04
C ASP A 529 14.05 24.15 40.02
N VAL A 530 14.89 23.45 40.79
CA VAL A 530 16.36 23.69 40.82
C VAL A 530 17.05 23.35 39.48
N LEU A 531 16.54 22.38 38.73
CA LEU A 531 17.02 22.09 37.36
C LEU A 531 16.51 23.11 36.33
N THR A 532 15.42 23.80 36.64
CA THR A 532 14.79 24.80 35.77
C THR A 532 15.53 26.14 35.84
N GLU A 533 16.07 26.51 37.00
CA GLU A 533 16.89 27.73 37.16
C GLU A 533 18.31 27.60 36.58
N ALA A 534 18.88 26.38 36.55
CA ALA A 534 20.25 26.16 36.06
C ALA A 534 20.40 26.21 34.53
N SER A 535 19.31 26.11 33.76
CA SER A 535 19.37 26.01 32.29
C SER A 535 19.09 27.33 31.55
N GLY A 536 18.73 28.41 32.25
CA GLY A 536 18.70 29.77 31.68
C GLY A 536 17.78 29.98 30.46
N GLY A 537 16.89 29.03 30.14
CA GLY A 537 16.01 29.11 28.96
C GLY A 537 14.79 28.22 29.12
N GLY A 538 13.61 28.84 29.20
CA GLY A 538 12.31 28.21 29.48
C GLY A 538 11.74 27.28 28.40
N ASP A 539 12.57 26.52 27.70
CA ASP A 539 12.14 25.68 26.56
C ASP A 539 11.76 24.24 26.99
N LEU A 540 12.30 23.76 28.12
CA LEU A 540 12.04 22.38 28.55
C LEU A 540 10.63 22.17 29.12
N ALA A 541 10.09 23.15 29.86
CA ALA A 541 8.71 23.10 30.36
C ALA A 541 7.69 23.14 29.19
N ALA A 542 8.00 23.92 28.15
CA ALA A 542 7.22 23.95 26.92
C ALA A 542 7.30 22.61 26.17
N ASN A 543 8.48 22.00 26.06
CA ASN A 543 8.66 20.70 25.44
C ASN A 543 8.01 19.55 26.21
N LEU A 544 8.01 19.57 27.55
CA LEU A 544 7.32 18.57 28.36
C LEU A 544 5.80 18.69 28.20
N THR A 545 5.29 19.93 28.18
CA THR A 545 3.88 20.22 27.90
C THR A 545 3.49 19.77 26.48
N ASN A 546 4.34 20.04 25.49
CA ASN A 546 4.11 19.62 24.11
C ASN A 546 4.18 18.09 23.95
N THR A 547 5.08 17.41 24.66
CA THR A 547 5.17 15.94 24.67
C THR A 547 3.94 15.31 25.29
N ALA A 548 3.49 15.83 26.45
CA ALA A 548 2.25 15.36 27.08
C ALA A 548 1.02 15.58 26.17
N ARG A 549 0.95 16.74 25.49
CA ARG A 549 -0.11 17.01 24.50
C ARG A 549 -0.02 16.08 23.29
N LEU A 550 1.18 15.80 22.78
CA LEU A 550 1.38 14.91 21.64
C LEU A 550 1.03 13.46 21.98
N THR A 551 1.39 12.99 23.18
CA THR A 551 0.99 11.65 23.68
C THR A 551 -0.53 11.57 23.85
N ALA A 552 -1.16 12.60 24.41
CA ALA A 552 -2.63 12.66 24.51
C ALA A 552 -3.30 12.67 23.13
N VAL A 553 -2.75 13.40 22.16
CA VAL A 553 -3.26 13.43 20.77
C VAL A 553 -3.06 12.08 20.08
N ARG A 554 -1.90 11.42 20.23
CA ARG A 554 -1.66 10.09 19.65
C ARG A 554 -2.61 9.03 20.23
N ALA A 555 -2.81 9.04 21.54
CA ALA A 555 -3.76 8.17 22.22
C ALA A 555 -5.21 8.46 21.76
N ALA A 556 -5.57 9.74 21.57
CA ALA A 556 -6.89 10.13 21.07
C ALA A 556 -7.11 9.71 19.61
N VAL A 557 -6.14 9.93 18.71
CA VAL A 557 -6.24 9.54 17.29
C VAL A 557 -6.35 8.02 17.13
N LEU A 558 -5.57 7.24 17.90
CA LEU A 558 -5.67 5.78 17.87
C LEU A 558 -7.01 5.31 18.42
N THR A 559 -7.49 5.92 19.52
CA THR A 559 -8.83 5.62 20.07
C THR A 559 -9.91 5.95 19.05
N ASP A 560 -9.88 7.13 18.43
CA ASP A 560 -10.88 7.59 17.46
C ASP A 560 -10.90 6.71 16.21
N TRP A 561 -9.75 6.24 15.73
CA TRP A 561 -9.68 5.35 14.56
C TRP A 561 -10.25 3.96 14.84
N ILE A 562 -9.92 3.39 16.00
CA ILE A 562 -10.47 2.10 16.43
C ILE A 562 -11.96 2.26 16.75
N ASP A 563 -12.35 3.37 17.38
CA ASP A 563 -13.73 3.61 17.77
C ASP A 563 -14.65 3.93 16.61
N ALA A 564 -14.13 4.57 15.55
CA ALA A 564 -14.83 4.81 14.30
C ALA A 564 -14.96 3.57 13.39
N GLY A 565 -14.51 2.39 13.83
CA GLY A 565 -14.69 1.12 13.09
C GLY A 565 -13.76 0.97 11.88
N ARG A 566 -12.68 1.76 11.79
CA ARG A 566 -11.76 1.72 10.64
C ARG A 566 -10.89 0.46 10.57
N LEU A 567 -10.97 -0.43 11.55
CA LEU A 567 -10.25 -1.71 11.53
C LEU A 567 -10.63 -2.54 10.30
N ASP A 568 -11.88 -2.44 9.82
CA ASP A 568 -12.36 -3.15 8.64
C ASP A 568 -11.62 -2.76 7.34
N ASP A 569 -10.90 -1.63 7.33
CA ASP A 569 -10.11 -1.15 6.17
C ASP A 569 -8.69 -1.75 6.12
N TYR A 570 -8.27 -2.53 7.11
CA TYR A 570 -6.90 -3.05 7.23
C TYR A 570 -6.90 -4.58 7.25
N ASP A 571 -5.85 -5.17 6.68
CA ASP A 571 -5.57 -6.61 6.78
C ASP A 571 -4.67 -6.94 7.99
N VAL A 572 -3.81 -6.00 8.39
CA VAL A 572 -2.79 -6.17 9.43
C VAL A 572 -2.74 -4.96 10.37
N LEU A 573 -2.74 -5.21 11.68
CA LEU A 573 -2.54 -4.22 12.73
C LEU A 573 -1.24 -4.49 13.50
N TYR A 574 -0.36 -3.49 13.55
CA TYR A 574 0.86 -3.52 14.37
C TYR A 574 0.63 -2.77 15.68
N VAL A 575 0.81 -3.45 16.80
CA VAL A 575 0.61 -2.88 18.13
C VAL A 575 1.90 -3.00 18.93
N THR A 576 2.41 -1.87 19.40
CA THR A 576 3.68 -1.81 20.14
C THR A 576 3.53 -1.20 21.53
N ASP A 577 2.37 -0.60 21.83
CA ASP A 577 2.11 0.08 23.10
C ASP A 577 1.63 -0.91 24.16
N PRO A 578 2.32 -1.03 25.30
CA PRO A 578 1.85 -1.89 26.39
C PRO A 578 0.51 -1.45 26.97
N CYS A 579 0.13 -0.17 26.86
CA CYS A 579 -1.10 0.39 27.44
C CYS A 579 -2.19 0.59 26.36
N ILE A 580 -3.17 -0.30 26.31
CA ILE A 580 -4.32 -0.20 25.39
C ILE A 580 -5.61 -0.02 26.19
N LYS A 581 -6.47 0.91 25.76
CA LYS A 581 -7.81 1.06 26.35
C LYS A 581 -8.58 -0.25 26.25
N GLN A 582 -9.25 -0.67 27.32
CA GLN A 582 -9.99 -1.93 27.34
C GLN A 582 -11.04 -2.03 26.22
N THR A 583 -11.70 -0.92 25.87
CA THR A 583 -12.66 -0.87 24.75
C THR A 583 -12.00 -1.08 23.39
N ALA A 584 -10.79 -0.56 23.18
CA ALA A 584 -10.03 -0.73 21.95
C ALA A 584 -9.49 -2.16 21.84
N ALA A 585 -8.99 -2.73 22.94
CA ALA A 585 -8.56 -4.13 22.99
C ALA A 585 -9.69 -5.10 22.60
N ALA A 586 -10.91 -4.90 23.12
CA ALA A 586 -12.08 -5.70 22.76
C ALA A 586 -12.45 -5.60 21.26
N LYS A 587 -12.27 -4.42 20.64
CA LYS A 587 -12.52 -4.23 19.20
C LYS A 587 -11.44 -4.89 18.34
N ILE A 588 -10.17 -4.79 18.74
CA ILE A 588 -9.06 -5.50 18.09
C ILE A 588 -9.31 -7.00 18.15
N GLU A 589 -9.71 -7.53 19.32
CA GLU A 589 -10.04 -8.95 19.48
C GLU A 589 -11.18 -9.37 18.53
N HIS A 590 -12.24 -8.57 18.45
CA HIS A 590 -13.36 -8.84 17.54
C HIS A 590 -12.92 -8.85 16.06
N TRP A 591 -12.11 -7.87 15.65
CA TRP A 591 -11.57 -7.76 14.29
C TRP A 591 -10.62 -8.92 13.93
N VAL A 592 -9.73 -9.33 14.84
CA VAL A 592 -8.86 -10.51 14.65
C VAL A 592 -9.70 -11.78 14.49
N ARG A 593 -10.76 -11.94 15.29
CA ARG A 593 -11.71 -13.07 15.15
C ARG A 593 -12.47 -13.05 13.82
N ALA A 594 -12.61 -11.89 13.19
CA ALA A 594 -13.22 -11.71 11.88
C ALA A 594 -12.25 -11.94 10.70
N GLY A 595 -10.97 -12.25 10.96
CA GLY A 595 -9.96 -12.57 9.95
C GLY A 595 -8.79 -11.60 9.85
N GLY A 596 -8.75 -10.53 10.66
CA GLY A 596 -7.62 -9.60 10.72
C GLY A 596 -6.36 -10.20 11.34
N HIS A 597 -5.19 -9.71 10.93
CA HIS A 597 -3.90 -10.15 11.47
C HIS A 597 -3.30 -9.15 12.47
N LEU A 598 -3.01 -9.59 13.70
CA LEU A 598 -2.39 -8.77 14.74
C LEU A 598 -0.91 -9.11 14.91
N PHE A 599 -0.05 -8.10 14.86
CA PHE A 599 1.36 -8.22 15.23
C PHE A 599 1.64 -7.38 16.48
N GLY A 600 1.87 -8.05 17.62
CA GLY A 600 2.20 -7.42 18.89
C GLY A 600 3.70 -7.50 19.20
N CYS A 601 4.32 -6.41 19.64
CA CYS A 601 5.68 -6.42 20.21
C CYS A 601 5.75 -5.59 21.51
N CYS A 602 6.87 -5.66 22.24
CA CYS A 602 7.13 -4.82 23.41
C CYS A 602 6.05 -4.89 24.53
N ALA A 603 5.48 -6.08 24.77
CA ALA A 603 4.39 -6.29 25.72
C ALA A 603 3.08 -5.53 25.38
N ALA A 604 2.83 -5.32 24.08
CA ALA A 604 1.60 -4.74 23.56
C ALA A 604 0.33 -5.31 24.22
N GLY A 605 -0.55 -4.42 24.67
CA GLY A 605 -1.83 -4.81 25.30
C GLY A 605 -1.74 -5.45 26.68
N SER A 606 -0.53 -5.61 27.25
CA SER A 606 -0.37 -6.19 28.59
C SER A 606 -0.88 -5.32 29.73
N ARG A 607 -1.26 -4.05 29.45
CA ARG A 607 -1.76 -3.08 30.42
C ARG A 607 -2.95 -2.28 29.89
N ASN A 608 -3.82 -1.84 30.80
CA ASN A 608 -4.94 -0.95 30.50
C ASN A 608 -4.50 0.53 30.42
N GLU A 609 -5.45 1.43 30.14
CA GLU A 609 -5.23 2.88 30.09
C GLU A 609 -4.80 3.52 31.43
N PHE A 610 -4.88 2.77 32.54
CA PHE A 610 -4.41 3.16 33.86
C PHE A 610 -3.06 2.50 34.21
N ASN A 611 -2.39 1.87 33.24
CA ASN A 611 -1.12 1.17 33.40
C ASN A 611 -1.19 -0.03 34.36
N GLU A 612 -2.38 -0.58 34.60
CA GLU A 612 -2.60 -1.79 35.40
C GLU A 612 -2.46 -3.02 34.50
N ALA A 613 -1.87 -4.10 35.01
CA ALA A 613 -1.71 -5.33 34.24
C ALA A 613 -3.07 -5.96 33.90
N VAL A 614 -3.25 -6.37 32.65
CA VAL A 614 -4.42 -7.10 32.16
C VAL A 614 -3.99 -8.33 31.36
N PRO A 615 -4.87 -9.33 31.16
CA PRO A 615 -4.63 -10.38 30.18
C PRO A 615 -4.51 -9.71 28.80
N GLY A 616 -3.28 -9.68 28.26
CA GLY A 616 -2.96 -9.06 26.97
C GLY A 616 -3.31 -9.92 25.77
#